data_AF-A0A914KMN9-F1
#
_entry.id   AF-A0A914KMN9-F1
#
_cell.length_a   1.000
_cell.length_b   1.000
_cell.length_c   1.000
_cell.angle_alpha   90.00
_cell.angle_beta   90.00
_cell.angle_gamma   90.00
#
_symmetry.space_group_name_H-M   'P 1'
#
loop_
_entity.id
_entity.type
_entity.pdbx_description
1 polymer ?
#
loop_
_entity_poly.entity_id
_entity_poly.type
_entity_poly.pdbx_seq_one_letter_code
_entity_poly.pdbx_strand_id
1 'polypeptide(L)'
;MDMDRNGCGKTKGCLFRPNGCNPMLDCAIAIVFTISEKNQLYIQMAAQSIYPPPPLQYIAIGFSHDKLMGNDFVSECVLNTDGSLFNDVEVYASYNLERSKNDRTLLNSTEHSLLYGNIEGKMEDGRLYCSFTQAIRPQFSLSSSRSNLIWNLDKPFWIMGATGGAQPDEINSHDTARGSHFYPILSSKVIDISTTSSKHYDLPIQYQENETKKFNKINGTVTQNNSASKKLFGGGLLIISFIPLIFTKIFFLPI
;
A
#
# COMPACT_ATOMS: atom_id res chain seq x y z
N MET A 1 14.70 -10.41 9.37
CA MET A 1 13.39 -11.07 9.21
C MET A 1 13.56 -12.57 9.32
N ASP A 2 12.89 -13.18 10.30
CA ASP A 2 12.84 -14.63 10.49
C ASP A 2 11.39 -15.08 10.30
N MET A 3 11.14 -15.96 9.33
CA MET A 3 9.82 -16.51 9.03
C MET A 3 9.83 -18.00 9.34
N ASP A 4 8.88 -18.46 10.16
CA ASP A 4 8.76 -19.86 10.51
C ASP A 4 7.32 -20.36 10.41
N ARG A 5 7.17 -21.69 10.53
CA ARG A 5 5.87 -22.37 10.52
C ARG A 5 5.26 -22.51 11.92
N ASN A 6 5.95 -22.04 12.95
CA ASN A 6 5.53 -22.25 14.34
C ASN A 6 4.30 -21.39 14.62
N GLY A 7 3.23 -22.03 15.09
CA GLY A 7 1.96 -21.37 15.37
C GLY A 7 1.01 -21.25 14.17
N CYS A 8 1.40 -21.71 12.96
CA CYS A 8 0.51 -21.72 11.80
C CYS A 8 -0.78 -22.50 12.07
N GLY A 9 -1.92 -21.89 11.74
CA GLY A 9 -3.26 -22.44 11.97
C GLY A 9 -3.75 -22.37 13.42
N LYS A 10 -2.96 -21.78 14.34
CA LYS A 10 -3.33 -21.55 15.74
C LYS A 10 -3.21 -20.07 16.13
N THR A 11 -2.01 -19.51 16.00
CA THR A 11 -1.64 -18.14 16.39
C THR A 11 -1.05 -17.32 15.23
N LYS A 12 -0.92 -17.94 14.05
CA LYS A 12 -0.52 -17.31 12.80
C LYS A 12 -1.36 -17.84 11.66
N GLY A 13 -1.75 -16.96 10.74
CA GLY A 13 -2.21 -17.33 9.42
C GLY A 13 -1.01 -17.55 8.53
N CYS A 14 -0.99 -18.65 7.78
CA CYS A 14 0.15 -19.03 6.97
C CYS A 14 -0.28 -19.60 5.63
N LEU A 15 0.28 -19.08 4.55
CA LEU A 15 0.13 -19.61 3.21
C LEU A 15 1.54 -19.84 2.64
N PHE A 16 1.78 -21.04 2.12
CA PHE A 16 3.07 -21.45 1.59
C PHE A 16 2.88 -22.16 0.26
N ARG A 17 3.69 -21.83 -0.74
CA ARG A 17 3.76 -22.55 -2.00
C ARG A 17 5.19 -22.91 -2.34
N PRO A 18 5.47 -24.19 -2.67
CA PRO A 18 4.56 -25.33 -2.58
C PRO A 18 4.15 -25.63 -1.13
N ASN A 19 3.08 -26.39 -0.93
CA ASN A 19 2.65 -26.76 0.43
C ASN A 19 3.79 -27.47 1.18
N GLY A 20 4.13 -26.96 2.36
CA GLY A 20 5.14 -27.58 3.23
C GLY A 20 6.57 -27.09 3.05
N CYS A 21 6.83 -26.19 2.10
CA CYS A 21 8.12 -25.52 1.95
C CYS A 21 8.52 -24.74 3.22
N ASN A 22 9.82 -24.47 3.34
CA ASN A 22 10.41 -23.56 4.29
C ASN A 22 10.41 -22.13 3.70
N PRO A 23 9.75 -21.15 4.35
CA PRO A 23 9.64 -19.78 3.86
C PRO A 23 10.99 -19.10 3.61
N MET A 24 12.02 -19.47 4.37
CA MET A 24 13.37 -18.90 4.29
C MET A 24 14.27 -19.61 3.27
N LEU A 25 13.84 -20.72 2.67
CA LEU A 25 14.71 -21.56 1.83
C LEU A 25 14.13 -21.83 0.44
N ASP A 26 12.95 -22.46 0.37
CA ASP A 26 12.47 -23.12 -0.85
C ASP A 26 11.01 -22.83 -1.21
N CYS A 27 10.34 -21.92 -0.50
CA CYS A 27 9.03 -21.43 -0.93
C CYS A 27 9.16 -20.52 -2.17
N ALA A 28 8.29 -20.75 -3.16
CA ALA A 28 8.05 -19.81 -4.26
C ALA A 28 7.42 -18.52 -3.73
N ILE A 29 6.40 -18.67 -2.87
CA ILE A 29 5.70 -17.59 -2.18
C ILE A 29 5.37 -18.08 -0.77
N ALA A 30 5.62 -17.26 0.24
CA ALA A 30 5.27 -17.49 1.62
C ALA A 30 4.67 -16.22 2.21
N ILE A 31 3.55 -16.35 2.90
CA ILE A 31 2.90 -15.27 3.66
C ILE A 31 2.61 -15.81 5.05
N VAL A 32 3.08 -15.10 6.07
CA VAL A 32 2.80 -15.35 7.47
C VAL A 32 2.23 -14.07 8.06
N PHE A 33 1.10 -14.14 8.74
CA PHE A 33 0.50 -12.98 9.38
C PHE A 33 -0.04 -13.33 10.76
N THR A 34 0.04 -12.36 11.67
CA THR A 34 -0.44 -12.49 13.05
C THR A 34 -0.76 -11.12 13.63
N ILE A 35 -1.60 -11.05 14.66
CA ILE A 35 -1.87 -9.79 15.34
C ILE A 35 -0.66 -9.45 16.22
N SER A 36 0.06 -8.36 15.91
CA SER A 36 1.21 -7.88 16.69
C SER A 36 0.77 -7.11 17.93
N GLU A 37 -0.09 -6.11 17.70
CA GLU A 37 -0.58 -5.14 18.69
C GLU A 37 -2.08 -4.90 18.55
N LYS A 38 -2.63 -4.00 19.39
CA LYS A 38 -4.01 -3.53 19.23
C LYS A 38 -4.14 -2.84 17.87
N ASN A 39 -5.08 -3.31 17.06
CA ASN A 39 -5.39 -2.80 15.71
C ASN A 39 -4.35 -3.12 14.63
N GLN A 40 -3.35 -3.95 14.88
CA GLN A 40 -2.29 -4.17 13.90
C GLN A 40 -2.12 -5.64 13.54
N LEU A 41 -2.15 -5.89 12.24
CA LEU A 41 -1.76 -7.14 11.62
C LEU A 41 -0.30 -7.03 11.21
N TYR A 42 0.58 -7.85 11.79
CA TYR A 42 1.94 -8.00 11.31
C TYR A 42 1.98 -9.03 10.21
N ILE A 43 2.53 -8.63 9.06
CA ILE A 43 2.59 -9.43 7.85
C ILE A 43 4.06 -9.61 7.48
N GLN A 44 4.44 -10.85 7.21
CA GLN A 44 5.75 -11.23 6.72
C GLN A 44 5.55 -12.01 5.42
N MET A 45 6.31 -11.65 4.40
CA MET A 45 6.21 -12.24 3.07
C MET A 45 7.59 -12.56 2.54
N ALA A 46 7.70 -13.68 1.85
CA ALA A 46 8.87 -14.04 1.08
C ALA A 46 8.45 -14.57 -0.29
N ALA A 47 9.24 -14.29 -1.32
CA ALA A 47 9.04 -14.87 -2.64
C ALA A 47 10.38 -15.09 -3.34
N GLN A 48 10.44 -16.08 -4.22
CA GLN A 48 11.58 -16.24 -5.11
C GLN A 48 11.58 -15.10 -6.14
N SER A 49 12.76 -14.51 -6.38
CA SER A 49 12.94 -13.47 -7.39
C SER A 49 12.73 -14.04 -8.80
N ILE A 50 12.09 -13.23 -9.65
CA ILE A 50 11.89 -13.54 -11.06
C ILE A 50 13.21 -13.38 -11.81
N TYR A 51 13.47 -14.28 -12.76
CA TYR A 51 14.65 -14.22 -13.62
C TYR A 51 14.27 -14.16 -15.11
N PRO A 52 14.84 -13.24 -15.90
CA PRO A 52 15.72 -12.14 -15.48
C PRO A 52 14.99 -11.14 -14.57
N PRO A 53 15.67 -10.51 -13.60
CA PRO A 53 15.01 -9.62 -12.65
C PRO A 53 14.56 -8.32 -13.34
N PRO A 54 13.26 -7.98 -13.32
CA PRO A 54 12.80 -6.65 -13.71
C PRO A 54 13.24 -5.63 -12.65
N PRO A 55 13.41 -4.34 -12.98
CA PRO A 55 13.95 -3.33 -12.06
C PRO A 55 13.22 -3.26 -10.70
N LEU A 56 11.90 -3.43 -10.72
CA LEU A 56 11.08 -3.54 -9.51
C LEU A 56 10.37 -4.88 -9.51
N GLN A 57 10.25 -5.49 -8.34
CA GLN A 57 9.45 -6.69 -8.12
C GLN A 57 8.56 -6.49 -6.89
N TYR A 58 7.47 -7.24 -6.81
CA TYR A 58 6.55 -7.17 -5.68
C TYR A 58 6.27 -8.53 -5.05
N ILE A 59 5.88 -8.49 -3.79
CA ILE A 59 5.08 -9.54 -3.15
C ILE A 59 3.84 -8.88 -2.59
N ALA A 60 2.67 -9.47 -2.85
CA ALA A 60 1.39 -8.91 -2.43
C ALA A 60 0.57 -9.92 -1.63
N ILE A 61 -0.18 -9.41 -0.65
CA ILE A 61 -1.25 -10.11 0.05
C ILE A 61 -2.59 -9.48 -0.34
N GLY A 62 -3.54 -10.32 -0.76
CA GLY A 62 -4.90 -9.93 -1.11
C GLY A 62 -5.92 -10.44 -0.10
N PHE A 63 -6.90 -9.60 0.22
CA PHE A 63 -8.07 -9.93 1.04
C PHE A 63 -9.29 -9.94 0.14
N SER A 64 -9.93 -11.10 0.01
CA SER A 64 -11.04 -11.29 -0.92
C SER A 64 -12.29 -11.85 -0.23
N HIS A 65 -13.46 -11.48 -0.76
CA HIS A 65 -14.73 -12.07 -0.36
C HIS A 65 -15.03 -13.39 -1.08
N ASP A 66 -14.29 -13.73 -2.14
CA ASP A 66 -14.42 -14.98 -2.87
C ASP A 66 -13.05 -15.58 -3.26
N LYS A 67 -13.05 -16.56 -4.16
CA LYS A 67 -11.83 -17.30 -4.56
C LYS A 67 -11.19 -16.74 -5.84
N LEU A 68 -11.68 -15.63 -6.36
CA LEU A 68 -11.27 -15.03 -7.62
C LEU A 68 -10.45 -13.77 -7.34
N MET A 69 -9.43 -13.54 -8.15
CA MET A 69 -8.64 -12.31 -8.08
C MET A 69 -9.35 -11.22 -8.88
N GLY A 70 -10.08 -10.36 -8.17
CA GLY A 70 -10.90 -9.29 -8.70
C GLY A 70 -11.88 -8.81 -7.63
N ASN A 71 -12.01 -7.50 -7.48
CA ASN A 71 -12.69 -6.84 -6.36
C ASN A 71 -12.06 -7.19 -5.00
N ASP A 72 -10.73 -7.06 -4.90
CA ASP A 72 -9.98 -7.40 -3.69
C ASP A 72 -9.21 -6.19 -3.17
N PHE A 73 -9.17 -6.03 -1.85
CA PHE A 73 -8.22 -5.13 -1.21
C PHE A 73 -6.85 -5.81 -1.11
N VAL A 74 -5.80 -5.12 -1.55
CA VAL A 74 -4.44 -5.66 -1.67
C VAL A 74 -3.46 -4.75 -0.93
N SER A 75 -2.53 -5.38 -0.24
CA SER A 75 -1.31 -4.72 0.23
C SER A 75 -0.13 -5.32 -0.53
N GLU A 76 0.52 -4.49 -1.33
CA GLU A 76 1.66 -4.88 -2.15
C GLU A 76 2.94 -4.26 -1.58
N CYS A 77 3.98 -5.06 -1.49
CA CYS A 77 5.31 -4.62 -1.11
C CYS A 77 6.22 -4.67 -2.32
N VAL A 78 6.69 -3.50 -2.75
CA VAL A 78 7.51 -3.32 -3.94
C VAL A 78 8.95 -3.07 -3.51
N LEU A 79 9.88 -3.80 -4.12
CA LEU A 79 11.30 -3.71 -3.85
C LEU A 79 12.06 -3.45 -5.15
N ASN A 80 13.09 -2.62 -5.07
CA ASN A 80 14.09 -2.52 -6.11
C ASN A 80 14.97 -3.78 -6.13
N THR A 81 15.26 -4.29 -7.33
CA THR A 81 16.08 -5.50 -7.51
C THR A 81 17.42 -5.22 -8.18
N ASP A 82 17.78 -3.95 -8.37
CA ASP A 82 19.07 -3.52 -8.93
C ASP A 82 20.26 -3.76 -7.99
N GLY A 83 20.02 -4.24 -6.77
CA GLY A 83 21.07 -4.55 -5.79
C GLY A 83 21.71 -3.32 -5.17
N SER A 84 21.06 -2.15 -5.26
CA SER A 84 21.53 -0.96 -4.56
C SER A 84 21.58 -1.22 -3.05
N LEU A 85 22.56 -0.62 -2.36
CA LEU A 85 22.75 -0.76 -0.91
C LEU A 85 21.58 -0.19 -0.09
N PHE A 86 20.68 0.56 -0.74
CA PHE A 86 19.44 1.04 -0.15
C PHE A 86 18.32 0.09 -0.59
N ASN A 87 17.81 -0.69 0.37
CA ASN A 87 16.58 -1.44 0.15
C ASN A 87 15.42 -0.45 0.11
N ASP A 88 15.19 0.17 -1.06
CA ASP A 88 14.03 1.01 -1.32
C ASP A 88 12.80 0.08 -1.39
N VAL A 89 12.27 -0.23 -0.20
CA VAL A 89 11.03 -0.96 -0.01
C VAL A 89 9.90 0.04 0.20
N GLU A 90 8.78 -0.19 -0.46
CA GLU A 90 7.57 0.60 -0.26
C GLU A 90 6.35 -0.33 -0.23
N VAL A 91 5.38 0.00 0.63
CA VAL A 91 4.15 -0.77 0.76
C VAL A 91 2.98 0.09 0.32
N TYR A 92 2.25 -0.38 -0.69
CA TYR A 92 1.10 0.31 -1.23
C TYR A 92 -0.18 -0.41 -0.85
N ALA A 93 -1.23 0.38 -0.60
CA ALA A 93 -2.60 -0.10 -0.67
C ALA A 93 -3.01 -0.10 -2.15
N SER A 94 -3.52 -1.21 -2.64
CA SER A 94 -4.05 -1.33 -4.00
C SER A 94 -5.35 -2.11 -4.01
N TYR A 95 -6.06 -2.05 -5.14
CA TYR A 95 -7.35 -2.71 -5.31
C TYR A 95 -7.39 -3.42 -6.65
N ASN A 96 -7.73 -4.70 -6.64
CA ASN A 96 -7.98 -5.45 -7.87
C ASN A 96 -9.36 -5.08 -8.40
N LEU A 97 -9.45 -4.50 -9.60
CA LEU A 97 -10.72 -4.22 -10.26
C LEU A 97 -11.23 -5.46 -11.03
N GLU A 98 -12.53 -5.51 -11.32
CA GLU A 98 -13.08 -6.51 -12.23
C GLU A 98 -12.30 -6.48 -13.56
N ARG A 99 -11.74 -7.64 -13.96
CA ARG A 99 -10.92 -7.84 -15.18
C ARG A 99 -9.43 -7.50 -15.07
N SER A 100 -8.81 -7.90 -13.97
CA SER A 100 -7.37 -8.19 -13.85
C SER A 100 -6.43 -6.98 -13.77
N LYS A 101 -6.94 -5.75 -13.69
CA LYS A 101 -6.11 -4.58 -13.38
C LYS A 101 -6.04 -4.37 -11.87
N ASN A 102 -4.84 -4.22 -11.35
CA ASN A 102 -4.60 -3.69 -10.02
C ASN A 102 -4.45 -2.16 -10.10
N ASP A 103 -5.09 -1.42 -9.20
CA ASP A 103 -4.99 0.03 -9.12
C ASP A 103 -4.53 0.47 -7.73
N ARG A 104 -3.46 1.27 -7.66
CA ARG A 104 -2.94 1.76 -6.38
C ARG A 104 -3.87 2.82 -5.80
N THR A 105 -4.26 2.60 -4.55
CA THR A 105 -4.99 3.60 -3.79
C THR A 105 -4.01 4.68 -3.33
N LEU A 106 -4.11 5.87 -3.90
CA LEU A 106 -3.29 7.02 -3.51
C LEU A 106 -3.60 7.44 -2.08
N LEU A 107 -2.60 7.29 -1.20
CA LEU A 107 -2.61 7.74 0.18
C LEU A 107 -1.64 8.90 0.36
N ASN A 108 -2.06 9.92 1.11
CA ASN A 108 -1.10 10.91 1.60
C ASN A 108 -0.24 10.33 2.72
N SER A 109 0.81 11.05 3.14
CA SER A 109 1.74 10.56 4.17
C SER A 109 1.07 10.23 5.51
N THR A 110 0.03 10.96 5.90
CA THR A 110 -0.72 10.72 7.14
C THR A 110 -1.59 9.46 7.01
N GLU A 111 -2.34 9.33 5.92
CA GLU A 111 -3.15 8.12 5.65
C GLU A 111 -2.27 6.86 5.55
N HIS A 112 -1.12 6.97 4.88
CA HIS A 112 -0.16 5.88 4.73
C HIS A 112 0.40 5.44 6.09
N SER A 113 0.89 6.38 6.91
CA SER A 113 1.40 6.07 8.27
C SER A 113 0.34 5.60 9.26
N LEU A 114 -0.94 5.91 9.02
CA LEU A 114 -2.06 5.34 9.79
C LEU A 114 -2.42 3.92 9.35
N LEU A 115 -2.14 3.57 8.10
CA LEU A 115 -2.40 2.24 7.55
C LEU A 115 -1.23 1.28 7.75
N TYR A 116 -0.01 1.70 7.46
CA TYR A 116 1.18 0.87 7.45
C TYR A 116 2.25 1.38 8.42
N GLY A 117 3.05 0.46 8.96
CA GLY A 117 4.20 0.77 9.81
C GLY A 117 5.23 -0.36 9.80
N ASN A 118 6.37 -0.14 10.45
CA ASN A 118 7.44 -1.13 10.60
C ASN A 118 7.82 -1.83 9.28
N ILE A 119 7.89 -1.06 8.19
CA ILE A 119 8.16 -1.56 6.86
C ILE A 119 9.64 -1.94 6.78
N GLU A 120 9.90 -3.20 6.49
CA GLU A 120 11.22 -3.74 6.25
C GLU A 120 11.17 -4.55 4.97
N GLY A 121 12.18 -4.38 4.12
CA GLY A 121 12.32 -5.12 2.88
C GLY A 121 13.78 -5.40 2.61
N LYS A 122 14.06 -6.55 1.99
CA LYS A 122 15.39 -6.88 1.51
C LYS A 122 15.34 -7.89 0.38
N MET A 123 16.39 -7.85 -0.43
CA MET A 123 16.74 -8.89 -1.38
C MET A 123 17.92 -9.68 -0.85
N GLU A 124 17.78 -10.99 -0.69
CA GLU A 124 18.86 -11.86 -0.20
C GLU A 124 18.74 -13.23 -0.87
N ASP A 125 19.86 -13.76 -1.39
CA ASP A 125 19.94 -15.07 -2.03
C ASP A 125 18.89 -15.33 -3.13
N GLY A 126 18.63 -14.30 -3.95
CA GLY A 126 17.64 -14.39 -5.04
C GLY A 126 16.20 -14.46 -4.54
N ARG A 127 15.92 -13.95 -3.34
CA ARG A 127 14.60 -13.95 -2.71
C ARG A 127 14.25 -12.55 -2.22
N LEU A 128 12.99 -12.18 -2.44
CA LEU A 128 12.37 -10.99 -1.87
C LEU A 128 11.90 -11.35 -0.45
N TYR A 129 12.18 -10.48 0.50
CA TYR A 129 11.61 -10.52 1.84
C TYR A 129 10.97 -9.17 2.14
N CYS A 130 9.75 -9.18 2.67
CA CYS A 130 9.08 -7.97 3.10
C CYS A 130 8.23 -8.20 4.35
N SER A 131 8.27 -7.28 5.29
CA SER A 131 7.39 -7.27 6.44
C SER A 131 6.93 -5.88 6.77
N PHE A 132 5.71 -5.78 7.29
CA PHE A 132 5.13 -4.53 7.74
C PHE A 132 3.99 -4.82 8.72
N THR A 133 3.58 -3.80 9.47
CA THR A 133 2.31 -3.80 10.19
C THR A 133 1.26 -3.09 9.34
N GLN A 134 0.02 -3.58 9.40
CA GLN A 134 -1.14 -3.00 8.73
C GLN A 134 -2.29 -2.82 9.71
N ALA A 135 -2.97 -1.68 9.68
CA ALA A 135 -4.13 -1.43 10.51
C ALA A 135 -5.30 -2.37 10.16
N ILE A 136 -5.85 -3.05 11.15
CA ILE A 136 -7.04 -3.92 11.00
C ILE A 136 -8.28 -3.07 10.73
N ARG A 137 -8.48 -1.99 11.49
CA ARG A 137 -9.42 -0.92 11.14
C ARG A 137 -8.68 0.40 10.94
N PRO A 138 -8.49 0.84 9.70
CA PRO A 138 -7.88 2.13 9.40
C PRO A 138 -8.66 3.28 10.06
N GLN A 139 -7.94 4.25 10.63
CA GLN A 139 -8.52 5.40 11.35
C GLN A 139 -8.57 6.67 10.50
N PHE A 140 -8.94 6.52 9.23
CA PHE A 140 -9.14 7.62 8.30
C PHE A 140 -10.26 7.25 7.32
N SER A 141 -10.84 8.26 6.67
CA SER A 141 -11.81 8.05 5.60
C SER A 141 -11.22 8.60 4.31
N LEU A 142 -11.19 7.74 3.28
CA LEU A 142 -10.95 8.23 1.93
C LEU A 142 -12.14 9.07 1.46
N SER A 143 -11.90 9.93 0.46
CA SER A 143 -12.96 10.65 -0.25
C SER A 143 -14.11 9.70 -0.65
N SER A 144 -15.36 10.17 -0.65
CA SER A 144 -16.56 9.31 -0.86
C SER A 144 -16.51 8.44 -2.12
N SER A 145 -15.82 8.85 -3.18
CA SER A 145 -15.63 8.05 -4.40
C SER A 145 -14.66 6.87 -4.26
N ARG A 146 -13.85 6.83 -3.19
CA ARG A 146 -12.79 5.86 -2.92
C ARG A 146 -12.95 5.14 -1.58
N SER A 147 -14.01 5.42 -0.82
CA SER A 147 -14.21 4.90 0.54
C SER A 147 -14.21 3.38 0.63
N ASN A 148 -14.48 2.68 -0.48
CA ASN A 148 -14.60 1.23 -0.53
C ASN A 148 -13.32 0.53 -1.04
N LEU A 149 -12.21 1.25 -1.24
CA LEU A 149 -10.95 0.68 -1.75
C LEU A 149 -10.02 0.17 -0.64
N ILE A 150 -10.21 0.63 0.60
CA ILE A 150 -9.51 0.15 1.78
C ILE A 150 -10.53 -0.47 2.72
N TRP A 151 -10.26 -1.69 3.16
CA TRP A 151 -11.22 -2.46 3.94
C TRP A 151 -10.79 -2.60 5.40
N ASN A 152 -11.80 -2.75 6.26
CA ASN A 152 -11.55 -3.29 7.59
C ASN A 152 -11.27 -4.78 7.49
N LEU A 153 -10.18 -5.22 8.13
CA LEU A 153 -9.73 -6.60 8.18
C LEU A 153 -10.31 -7.38 9.38
N ASP A 154 -11.34 -6.85 10.06
CA ASP A 154 -12.02 -7.51 11.18
C ASP A 154 -13.08 -8.54 10.74
N LYS A 155 -13.08 -8.91 9.46
CA LYS A 155 -13.99 -9.86 8.85
C LYS A 155 -13.24 -11.07 8.32
N PRO A 156 -13.94 -12.21 8.12
CA PRO A 156 -13.35 -13.35 7.45
C PRO A 156 -13.11 -13.07 5.96
N PHE A 157 -11.90 -13.37 5.46
CA PHE A 157 -11.52 -13.23 4.04
C PHE A 157 -10.87 -14.50 3.49
N TRP A 158 -11.02 -14.74 2.18
CA TRP A 158 -10.04 -15.55 1.45
C TRP A 158 -8.75 -14.74 1.36
N ILE A 159 -7.64 -15.38 1.72
CA ILE A 159 -6.33 -14.74 1.66
C ILE A 159 -5.61 -15.22 0.42
N MET A 160 -5.06 -14.28 -0.31
CA MET A 160 -4.34 -14.53 -1.56
C MET A 160 -2.92 -14.00 -1.45
N GLY A 161 -2.00 -14.62 -2.18
CA GLY A 161 -0.63 -14.16 -2.29
C GLY A 161 -0.13 -14.26 -3.72
N ALA A 162 0.57 -13.24 -4.18
CA ALA A 162 1.11 -13.17 -5.53
C ALA A 162 2.47 -12.48 -5.53
N THR A 163 3.26 -12.76 -6.56
CA THR A 163 4.53 -12.08 -6.84
C THR A 163 4.65 -11.83 -8.33
N GLY A 164 5.39 -10.79 -8.71
CA GLY A 164 5.48 -10.32 -10.08
C GLY A 164 6.48 -9.19 -10.24
N GLY A 165 6.68 -8.76 -11.49
CA GLY A 165 7.37 -7.50 -11.76
C GLY A 165 6.48 -6.30 -11.44
N ALA A 166 7.09 -5.19 -11.05
CA ALA A 166 6.40 -3.94 -10.77
C ALA A 166 6.92 -2.81 -11.67
N GLN A 167 6.13 -1.74 -11.75
CA GLN A 167 6.49 -0.45 -12.29
C GLN A 167 6.34 0.62 -11.19
N PRO A 168 6.87 1.84 -11.37
CA PRO A 168 6.82 2.89 -10.37
C PRO A 168 5.41 3.26 -9.91
N ASP A 169 4.38 3.05 -10.75
CA ASP A 169 2.99 3.45 -10.53
C ASP A 169 1.99 2.27 -10.51
N GLU A 170 2.39 1.08 -10.93
CA GLU A 170 1.53 -0.12 -10.97
C GLU A 170 2.29 -1.42 -10.73
N ILE A 171 1.57 -2.51 -10.46
CA ILE A 171 2.14 -3.87 -10.48
C ILE A 171 1.66 -4.63 -11.72
N ASN A 172 2.55 -5.43 -12.30
CA ASN A 172 2.19 -6.29 -13.43
C ASN A 172 1.38 -7.50 -12.94
N SER A 173 0.58 -8.08 -13.83
CA SER A 173 -0.09 -9.35 -13.54
C SER A 173 0.92 -10.42 -13.14
N HIS A 174 0.62 -11.14 -12.05
CA HIS A 174 1.37 -12.32 -11.66
C HIS A 174 1.22 -13.44 -12.71
N ASP A 175 1.99 -14.52 -12.57
CA ASP A 175 1.88 -15.66 -13.47
C ASP A 175 0.48 -16.33 -13.34
N THR A 176 -0.20 -16.50 -14.47
CA THR A 176 -1.56 -17.06 -14.55
C THR A 176 -1.57 -18.52 -15.02
N ALA A 177 -0.42 -19.08 -15.39
CA ALA A 177 -0.32 -20.48 -15.79
C ALA A 177 -0.44 -21.38 -14.54
N ARG A 178 -1.50 -22.22 -14.47
CA ARG A 178 -1.79 -23.06 -13.29
C ARG A 178 -0.63 -23.96 -12.84
N GLY A 179 0.21 -24.40 -13.78
CA GLY A 179 1.39 -25.22 -13.52
C GLY A 179 2.65 -24.44 -13.14
N SER A 180 2.58 -23.10 -13.15
CA SER A 180 3.75 -22.26 -12.84
C SER A 180 4.16 -22.37 -11.38
N HIS A 181 5.47 -22.28 -11.17
CA HIS A 181 6.08 -22.12 -9.86
C HIS A 181 5.56 -20.84 -9.16
N PHE A 182 5.39 -19.76 -9.93
CA PHE A 182 4.95 -18.43 -9.46
C PHE A 182 3.44 -18.22 -9.50
N TYR A 183 2.64 -19.25 -9.82
CA TYR A 183 1.18 -19.12 -9.77
C TYR A 183 0.74 -18.76 -8.34
N PRO A 184 -0.25 -17.87 -8.17
CA PRO A 184 -0.62 -17.32 -6.88
C PRO A 184 -1.03 -18.40 -5.87
N ILE A 185 -0.93 -18.02 -4.59
CA ILE A 185 -1.41 -18.81 -3.46
C ILE A 185 -2.78 -18.31 -3.03
N LEU A 186 -3.65 -19.25 -2.66
CA LEU A 186 -4.99 -18.99 -2.13
C LEU A 186 -5.16 -19.83 -0.87
N SER A 187 -5.74 -19.25 0.16
CA SER A 187 -6.06 -19.98 1.39
C SER A 187 -7.04 -21.12 1.10
N SER A 188 -6.91 -22.25 1.81
CA SER A 188 -7.82 -23.40 1.64
C SER A 188 -9.22 -23.17 2.20
N LYS A 189 -9.35 -22.18 3.09
CA LYS A 189 -10.59 -21.72 3.71
C LYS A 189 -10.52 -20.21 3.96
N VAL A 190 -11.67 -19.62 4.23
CA VAL A 190 -11.77 -18.26 4.75
C VAL A 190 -11.06 -18.17 6.10
N ILE A 191 -10.30 -17.11 6.33
CA ILE A 191 -9.54 -16.85 7.56
C ILE A 191 -10.14 -15.62 8.24
N ASP A 192 -10.53 -15.78 9.50
CA ASP A 192 -10.91 -14.67 10.37
C ASP A 192 -9.67 -14.12 11.08
N ILE A 193 -9.19 -12.99 10.57
CA ILE A 193 -7.97 -12.32 11.05
C ILE A 193 -8.11 -11.94 12.52
N SER A 194 -9.31 -11.55 12.97
CA SER A 194 -9.56 -11.12 14.35
C SER A 194 -9.35 -12.24 15.38
N THR A 195 -9.37 -13.50 14.93
CA THR A 195 -9.15 -14.70 15.75
C THR A 195 -7.78 -15.33 15.56
N THR A 196 -6.92 -14.73 14.72
CA THR A 196 -5.62 -15.31 14.33
C THR A 196 -4.54 -15.13 15.41
N SER A 197 -4.89 -14.66 16.61
CA SER A 197 -4.00 -14.52 17.77
C SER A 197 -4.77 -14.72 19.07
N SER A 198 -4.07 -15.08 20.16
CA SER A 198 -4.65 -15.11 21.50
C SER A 198 -4.90 -13.72 22.09
N LYS A 199 -4.47 -12.66 21.39
CA LYS A 199 -4.74 -11.26 21.75
C LYS A 199 -6.04 -10.80 21.08
N HIS A 200 -6.99 -10.32 21.87
CA HIS A 200 -8.18 -9.64 21.35
C HIS A 200 -7.82 -8.26 20.81
N TYR A 201 -8.40 -7.91 19.67
CA TYR A 201 -8.32 -6.57 19.11
C TYR A 201 -9.29 -5.63 19.85
N ASP A 202 -8.76 -4.64 20.57
CA ASP A 202 -9.54 -3.50 21.03
C ASP A 202 -9.65 -2.48 19.91
N LEU A 203 -10.86 -1.98 19.65
CA LEU A 203 -11.10 -0.88 18.72
C LEU A 203 -10.20 0.32 19.10
N PRO A 204 -9.44 0.91 18.16
CA PRO A 204 -8.73 2.15 18.42
C PRO A 204 -9.76 3.24 18.75
N ILE A 205 -9.34 4.17 19.62
CA ILE A 205 -10.09 5.40 19.83
C ILE A 205 -10.14 6.13 18.48
N GLN A 206 -11.36 6.45 18.02
CA GLN A 206 -11.60 7.13 16.74
C GLN A 206 -10.68 8.36 16.63
N TYR A 207 -9.94 8.49 15.53
CA TYR A 207 -9.17 9.70 15.24
C TYR A 207 -10.13 10.89 15.11
N GLN A 208 -10.07 11.82 16.08
CA GLN A 208 -10.75 13.10 15.98
C GLN A 208 -9.81 14.06 15.26
N GLU A 209 -10.14 14.42 14.02
CA GLU A 209 -9.47 15.52 13.34
C GLU A 209 -9.71 16.79 14.17
N ASN A 210 -8.64 17.40 14.69
CA ASN A 210 -8.78 18.63 15.46
C ASN A 210 -9.34 19.74 14.55
N GLU A 211 -10.60 20.13 14.75
CA GLU A 211 -11.28 21.22 14.04
C GLU A 211 -10.68 22.62 14.28
N THR A 212 -9.42 22.74 14.70
CA THR A 212 -8.73 24.00 14.95
C THR A 212 -8.10 24.55 13.68
N LYS A 213 -8.93 24.87 12.67
CA LYS A 213 -8.63 25.87 11.62
C LYS A 213 -9.84 26.25 10.74
N LYS A 214 -11.07 26.21 11.27
CA LYS A 214 -12.13 27.09 10.73
C LYS A 214 -11.88 28.50 11.26
N PHE A 215 -11.26 29.34 10.43
CA PHE A 215 -11.10 30.76 10.69
C PHE A 215 -12.43 31.37 11.15
N ASN A 216 -12.40 31.98 12.33
CA ASN A 216 -13.45 32.85 12.84
C ASN A 216 -13.79 33.91 11.80
N LYS A 217 -14.89 33.72 11.08
CA LYS A 217 -15.55 34.82 10.38
C LYS A 217 -16.26 35.64 11.45
N ILE A 218 -15.50 36.55 12.05
CA ILE A 218 -16.04 37.56 12.97
C ILE A 218 -17.12 38.33 12.22
N ASN A 219 -18.35 38.25 12.72
CA ASN A 219 -19.44 39.13 12.34
C ASN A 219 -19.09 40.57 12.74
N GLY A 220 -18.41 41.27 11.84
CA GLY A 220 -18.23 42.72 11.90
C GLY A 220 -19.33 43.38 11.08
N THR A 221 -20.38 43.84 11.75
CA THR A 221 -21.38 44.75 11.21
C THR A 221 -20.65 46.05 10.82
N VAL A 222 -20.46 46.29 9.53
CA VAL A 222 -19.90 47.55 9.01
C VAL A 222 -21.03 48.59 8.98
N THR A 223 -21.03 49.49 9.96
CA THR A 223 -21.70 50.78 9.85
C THR A 223 -20.90 51.67 8.89
N GLN A 224 -21.52 52.05 7.78
CA GLN A 224 -21.00 53.10 6.90
C GLN A 224 -21.08 54.44 7.63
N ASN A 225 -19.97 55.16 7.71
CA ASN A 225 -19.98 56.61 7.79
C ASN A 225 -18.79 57.16 6.99
N ASN A 226 -19.14 57.94 5.97
CA ASN A 226 -18.23 58.67 5.12
C ASN A 226 -17.49 59.77 5.91
N SER A 227 -16.17 59.87 5.72
CA SER A 227 -15.52 61.18 5.59
C SER A 227 -14.14 61.03 4.95
N ALA A 228 -13.90 61.91 3.99
CA ALA A 228 -12.77 61.95 3.09
C ALA A 228 -11.48 62.44 3.78
N SER A 229 -10.34 61.94 3.31
CA SER A 229 -9.10 62.72 3.30
C SER A 229 -8.20 62.26 2.15
N LYS A 230 -7.73 63.25 1.39
CA LYS A 230 -6.93 63.17 0.16
C LYS A 230 -5.44 62.89 0.44
N LYS A 231 -4.75 62.60 -0.68
CA LYS A 231 -3.30 62.76 -0.99
C LYS A 231 -2.43 61.54 -0.69
N LEU A 232 -1.40 61.16 -1.46
CA LEU A 232 -0.85 61.52 -2.79
C LEU A 232 0.40 60.63 -2.98
N PHE A 233 0.86 60.43 -4.23
CA PHE A 233 2.13 59.78 -4.66
C PHE A 233 2.21 58.25 -4.49
N GLY A 234 2.74 57.46 -5.43
CA GLY A 234 3.38 57.72 -6.72
C GLY A 234 3.60 56.38 -7.42
N GLY A 235 3.44 56.36 -8.74
CA GLY A 235 3.54 55.15 -9.56
C GLY A 235 4.97 54.64 -9.71
N GLY A 236 5.12 53.32 -9.66
CA GLY A 236 6.30 52.59 -10.10
C GLY A 236 5.84 51.32 -10.81
N LEU A 237 5.83 51.37 -12.14
CA LEU A 237 5.45 50.28 -13.03
C LEU A 237 6.68 49.37 -13.23
N LEU A 238 6.59 48.10 -12.84
CA LEU A 238 7.60 47.08 -13.18
C LEU A 238 6.92 45.98 -14.01
N ILE A 239 7.19 46.03 -15.31
CA ILE A 239 6.80 45.04 -16.32
C ILE A 239 7.82 43.91 -16.24
N ILE A 240 7.38 42.68 -15.95
CA ILE A 240 8.22 41.48 -16.08
C ILE A 240 7.75 40.72 -17.32
N SER A 241 8.67 40.60 -18.27
CA SER A 241 8.53 39.91 -19.55
C SER A 241 8.49 38.39 -19.39
N PHE A 242 7.55 37.76 -20.09
CA PHE A 242 7.47 36.33 -20.30
C PHE A 242 8.47 35.89 -21.38
N ILE A 243 9.33 34.92 -21.07
CA ILE A 243 10.17 34.20 -22.05
C ILE A 243 9.60 32.78 -22.17
N PRO A 244 9.14 32.33 -23.35
CA PRO A 244 8.74 30.93 -23.54
C PRO A 244 9.96 30.05 -23.84
N LEU A 245 10.13 28.98 -23.06
CA LEU A 245 11.09 27.91 -23.32
C LEU A 245 10.56 26.98 -24.42
N ILE A 246 11.30 26.89 -25.51
CA ILE A 246 11.06 25.98 -26.65
C ILE A 246 11.60 24.60 -26.28
N PHE A 247 10.73 23.59 -26.21
CA PHE A 247 11.13 22.18 -26.14
C PHE A 247 11.34 21.63 -27.56
N THR A 248 12.57 21.28 -27.90
CA THR A 248 12.91 20.56 -29.13
C THR A 248 12.76 19.06 -28.90
N LYS A 249 11.85 18.41 -29.64
CA LYS A 249 11.72 16.94 -29.74
C LYS A 249 12.91 16.39 -30.52
N ILE A 250 13.69 15.49 -29.92
CA ILE A 250 14.64 14.64 -30.65
C ILE A 250 14.00 13.26 -30.78
N PHE A 251 13.72 12.87 -32.02
CA PHE A 251 13.35 11.51 -32.42
C PHE A 251 14.62 10.65 -32.51
N PHE A 252 14.62 9.48 -31.87
CA PHE A 252 15.54 8.38 -32.20
C PHE A 252 14.78 7.34 -33.02
N LEU A 253 15.29 7.03 -34.21
CA LEU A 253 14.97 5.85 -35.01
C LEU A 253 16.04 4.78 -34.74
N PRO A 254 15.70 3.48 -34.79
CA PRO A 254 16.63 2.40 -34.48
C PRO A 254 17.50 2.04 -35.70
N ILE A 255 18.70 1.56 -35.42
CA ILE A 255 19.48 0.64 -36.28
C ILE A 255 19.61 -0.65 -35.49
#